data_AF-A0A1I0P956-F1
#
_entry.id   AF-A0A1I0P956-F1
#
_cell.length_a   1.000
_cell.length_b   1.000
_cell.length_c   1.000
_cell.angle_alpha   90.00
_cell.angle_beta   90.00
_cell.angle_gamma   90.00
#
_symmetry.space_group_name_H-M   'P 1'
#
loop_
_entity.id
_entity.type
_entity.pdbx_description
1 polymer ?
#
loop_
_entity_poly.entity_id
_entity_poly.type
_entity_poly.pdbx_seq_one_letter_code
_entity_poly.pdbx_strand_id
1 'polypeptide(L)'
;MSDEYAEARRADEALDEDGANQMAFRKLIYGFAGDDVDPAECGPVEAAERAVDRVTTLEEENEQLRQRVVEFRDQVNKMNRAAEFYQDVARKTAAKRDRQAAIVLKHAARVTSGATGREEYDGNRIQDVLEAADVEIHRTNTYDVMEKAEELVGDKNVCRFEKEPRSSSRNTRLIVKSPTELPESVAGVRIHEGVLSG
;
A
#
# COMPACT_ATOMS: atom_id res chain seq x y z
N MET A 1 51.36 34.15 -33.22
CA MET A 1 50.57 33.14 -32.51
C MET A 1 51.54 32.07 -32.10
N SER A 2 52.10 32.18 -30.89
CA SER A 2 52.91 31.10 -30.31
C SER A 2 51.97 29.92 -30.09
N ASP A 3 52.40 28.76 -30.56
CA ASP A 3 51.64 27.52 -30.46
C ASP A 3 51.73 27.07 -28.99
N GLU A 4 50.77 27.49 -28.16
CA GLU A 4 50.71 27.16 -26.71
C GLU A 4 50.78 25.64 -26.47
N TYR A 5 50.36 24.84 -27.46
CA TYR A 5 50.49 23.38 -27.45
C TYR A 5 51.93 22.88 -27.58
N ALA A 6 52.83 23.63 -28.24
CA ALA A 6 54.24 23.29 -28.37
C ALA A 6 55.03 23.65 -27.09
N GLU A 7 54.62 24.69 -26.38
CA GLU A 7 55.19 25.09 -25.10
C GLU A 7 54.79 24.15 -23.97
N ALA A 8 53.52 23.72 -23.95
CA ALA A 8 53.04 22.69 -23.03
C ALA A 8 53.77 21.34 -23.23
N ARG A 9 54.02 20.94 -24.48
CA ARG A 9 54.76 19.70 -24.81
C ARG A 9 56.23 19.76 -24.41
N ARG A 10 56.90 20.92 -24.54
CA ARG A 10 58.28 21.10 -24.06
C ARG A 10 58.39 21.09 -22.54
N ALA A 11 57.40 21.62 -21.82
CA ALA A 11 57.38 21.58 -20.37
C ALA A 11 57.21 20.15 -19.84
N ASP A 12 56.45 19.32 -20.55
CA ASP A 12 56.24 17.89 -20.24
C ASP A 12 57.49 17.03 -20.52
N GLU A 13 58.25 17.34 -21.58
CA GLU A 13 59.53 16.68 -21.91
C GLU A 13 60.72 17.16 -21.05
N ALA A 14 60.58 18.26 -20.31
CA ALA A 14 61.65 18.88 -19.52
C ALA A 14 61.72 18.39 -18.06
N LEU A 15 60.71 17.66 -17.58
CA LEU A 15 60.72 17.04 -16.26
C LEU A 15 61.29 15.63 -16.36
N ASP A 16 62.26 15.30 -15.51
CA ASP A 16 62.64 13.91 -15.30
C ASP A 16 61.49 13.13 -14.65
N GLU A 17 61.58 11.80 -14.65
CA GLU A 17 60.54 10.91 -14.12
C GLU A 17 60.15 11.29 -12.67
N ASP A 18 61.13 11.71 -11.87
CA ASP A 18 60.93 12.18 -10.50
C ASP A 18 60.17 13.52 -10.44
N GLY A 19 60.49 14.49 -11.30
CA GLY A 19 59.78 15.77 -11.41
C GLY A 19 58.34 15.60 -11.89
N ALA A 20 58.09 14.70 -12.85
CA ALA A 20 56.74 14.37 -13.32
C ALA A 20 55.90 13.71 -12.22
N ASN A 21 56.48 12.75 -11.50
CA ASN A 21 55.85 12.08 -10.36
C ASN A 21 55.48 13.06 -9.23
N GLN A 22 56.38 14.01 -8.92
CA GLN A 22 56.13 15.02 -7.89
C GLN A 22 54.99 15.98 -8.28
N MET A 23 54.90 16.37 -9.56
CA MET A 23 53.82 17.21 -10.05
C MET A 23 52.47 16.47 -10.03
N ALA A 24 52.44 15.19 -10.41
CA ALA A 24 51.24 14.35 -10.36
C ALA A 24 50.73 14.18 -8.92
N PHE A 25 51.64 13.92 -7.98
CA PHE A 25 51.29 13.79 -6.56
C PHE A 25 50.70 15.09 -5.98
N ARG A 26 51.26 16.26 -6.35
CA ARG A 26 50.69 17.56 -5.95
C ARG A 26 49.29 17.76 -6.51
N LYS A 27 49.08 17.53 -7.82
CA LYS A 27 47.74 17.65 -8.43
C LYS A 27 46.70 16.79 -7.71
N LEU A 28 47.09 15.59 -7.29
CA LEU A 28 46.23 14.67 -6.55
C LEU A 28 45.87 15.21 -5.17
N ILE A 29 46.84 15.74 -4.41
CA ILE A 29 46.59 16.36 -3.10
C ILE A 29 45.60 17.53 -3.20
N TYR A 30 45.85 18.48 -4.10
CA TYR A 30 44.97 19.66 -4.23
C TYR A 30 43.58 19.27 -4.75
N GLY A 31 43.49 18.27 -5.63
CA GLY A 31 42.20 17.73 -6.08
C GLY A 31 41.37 17.12 -4.94
N PHE A 32 42.01 16.49 -3.95
CA PHE A 32 41.32 16.00 -2.75
C PHE A 32 41.07 17.08 -1.69
N ALA A 33 41.92 18.10 -1.60
CA ALA A 33 41.74 19.22 -0.67
C ALA A 33 40.48 20.02 -1.02
N GLY A 34 40.23 20.23 -2.31
CA GLY A 34 39.01 20.84 -2.84
C GLY A 34 39.26 21.84 -3.96
N ASP A 35 38.23 22.03 -4.78
CA ASP A 35 38.27 22.93 -5.93
C ASP A 35 38.47 24.41 -5.54
N ASP A 36 38.30 24.75 -4.26
CA ASP A 36 38.48 26.07 -3.66
C ASP A 36 39.89 26.33 -3.12
N VAL A 37 40.81 25.35 -3.17
CA VAL A 37 42.18 25.48 -2.66
C VAL A 37 43.12 25.97 -3.76
N ASP A 38 43.63 27.19 -3.63
CA ASP A 38 44.66 27.74 -4.53
C ASP A 38 46.07 27.22 -4.16
N PRO A 39 46.75 26.48 -5.05
CA PRO A 39 48.12 26.01 -4.81
C PRO A 39 49.17 27.11 -4.63
N ALA A 40 48.88 28.35 -5.03
CA ALA A 40 49.76 29.50 -4.83
C ALA A 40 49.70 30.05 -3.40
N GLU A 41 48.58 29.84 -2.69
CA GLU A 41 48.33 30.38 -1.34
C GLU A 41 48.42 29.29 -0.27
N CYS A 42 48.19 28.02 -0.64
CA CYS A 42 48.22 26.89 0.26
C CYS A 42 49.36 25.93 -0.10
N GLY A 43 50.26 25.67 0.86
CA GLY A 43 51.37 24.73 0.66
C GLY A 43 50.91 23.28 0.52
N PRO A 44 51.71 22.39 -0.07
CA PRO A 44 51.30 21.00 -0.35
C PRO A 44 51.05 20.17 0.92
N VAL A 45 51.66 20.55 2.06
CA VAL A 45 51.41 19.88 3.35
C VAL A 45 50.03 20.28 3.90
N GLU A 46 49.72 21.58 3.91
CA GLU A 46 48.42 22.09 4.35
C GLU A 46 47.28 21.56 3.46
N ALA A 47 47.51 21.48 2.15
CA ALA A 47 46.55 20.87 1.23
C ALA A 47 46.35 19.37 1.50
N ALA A 48 47.40 18.63 1.89
CA ALA A 48 47.28 17.23 2.28
C ALA A 48 46.49 17.05 3.58
N GLU A 49 46.70 17.92 4.57
CA GLU A 49 45.91 17.92 5.81
C GLU A 49 44.42 18.18 5.52
N ARG A 50 44.11 19.20 4.71
CA ARG A 50 42.72 19.47 4.29
C ARG A 50 42.09 18.31 3.51
N ALA A 51 42.86 17.66 2.65
CA ALA A 51 42.40 16.46 1.93
C ALA A 51 42.05 15.33 2.90
N VAL A 52 42.86 15.10 3.93
CA VAL A 52 42.59 14.10 4.97
C VAL A 52 41.35 14.46 5.79
N ASP A 53 41.20 15.72 6.20
CA ASP A 53 40.03 16.19 6.96
C ASP A 53 38.74 16.02 6.14
N ARG A 54 38.80 16.32 4.84
CA ARG A 54 37.67 16.16 3.93
C ARG A 54 37.31 14.69 3.71
N VAL A 55 38.30 13.81 3.54
CA VAL A 55 38.06 12.36 3.44
C VAL A 55 37.41 11.85 4.73
N THR A 56 37.91 12.25 5.89
CA THR A 56 37.35 11.86 7.19
C THR A 56 35.89 12.31 7.32
N THR A 57 35.60 13.56 6.96
CA THR A 57 34.23 14.11 6.97
C THR A 57 33.31 13.32 6.02
N LEU A 58 33.77 13.03 4.80
CA LEU A 58 32.99 12.26 3.83
C LEU A 58 32.75 10.82 4.29
N GLU A 59 33.71 10.19 4.97
CA GLU A 59 33.55 8.85 5.56
C GLU A 59 32.49 8.85 6.67
N GLU A 60 32.50 9.86 7.55
CA GLU A 60 31.49 10.04 8.59
C GLU A 60 30.09 10.27 7.99
N GLU A 61 29.96 11.13 6.99
CA GLU A 61 28.71 11.37 6.28
C GLU A 61 28.20 10.10 5.58
N ASN A 62 29.10 9.31 4.97
CA ASN A 62 28.73 8.05 4.33
C ASN A 62 28.16 7.06 5.34
N GLU A 63 28.78 6.96 6.52
CA GLU A 63 28.31 6.08 7.59
C GLU A 63 26.95 6.52 8.13
N GLN A 64 26.75 7.83 8.35
CA GLN A 64 25.44 8.38 8.74
C GLN A 64 24.37 8.09 7.69
N LEU A 65 24.70 8.23 6.40
CA LEU A 65 23.76 7.92 5.30
C LEU A 65 23.44 6.42 5.25
N ARG A 66 24.42 5.53 5.46
CA ARG A 66 24.18 4.08 5.54
C ARG A 66 23.23 3.72 6.67
N GLN A 67 23.42 4.30 7.85
CA GLN A 67 22.54 4.10 8.99
C GLN A 67 21.11 4.55 8.68
N ARG A 68 20.94 5.76 8.11
CA ARG A 68 19.62 6.26 7.69
C ARG A 68 18.95 5.36 6.65
N VAL A 69 19.71 4.80 5.70
CA VAL A 69 19.16 3.86 4.71
C VAL A 69 18.65 2.58 5.38
N VAL A 70 19.35 2.06 6.38
CA VAL A 70 18.89 0.91 7.16
C VAL A 70 17.60 1.25 7.91
N GLU A 71 17.55 2.39 8.59
CA GLU A 71 16.35 2.85 9.30
C GLU A 71 15.15 3.01 8.37
N PHE A 72 15.33 3.64 7.20
CA PHE A 72 14.25 3.80 6.23
C PHE A 72 13.80 2.46 5.65
N ARG A 73 14.71 1.52 5.39
CA ARG A 73 14.33 0.16 4.97
C ARG A 73 13.49 -0.54 6.03
N ASP A 74 13.86 -0.41 7.30
CA ASP A 74 13.09 -0.97 8.40
C ASP A 74 11.72 -0.32 8.55
N GLN A 75 11.61 1.00 8.36
CA GLN A 75 10.33 1.69 8.35
C GLN A 75 9.44 1.24 7.19
N VAL A 76 9.98 1.13 5.97
CA VAL A 76 9.26 0.62 4.80
C VAL A 76 8.79 -0.83 5.03
N ASN A 77 9.64 -1.68 5.58
CA ASN A 77 9.26 -3.06 5.91
C ASN A 77 8.12 -3.12 6.93
N LYS A 78 8.13 -2.26 7.96
CA LYS A 78 7.02 -2.14 8.92
C LYS A 78 5.74 -1.66 8.26
N MET A 79 5.81 -0.66 7.38
CA MET A 79 4.66 -0.16 6.63
C MET A 79 4.07 -1.21 5.69
N ASN A 80 4.91 -1.97 4.98
CA ASN A 80 4.46 -3.04 4.09
C ASN A 80 3.73 -4.15 4.87
N ARG A 81 4.27 -4.58 6.02
CA ARG A 81 3.57 -5.56 6.90
C ARG A 81 2.24 -5.02 7.42
N ALA A 82 2.17 -3.75 7.78
CA ALA A 82 0.91 -3.13 8.18
C ALA A 82 -0.11 -3.11 7.03
N ALA A 83 0.33 -2.77 5.82
CA ALA A 83 -0.52 -2.78 4.63
C ALA A 83 -1.04 -4.19 4.31
N GLU A 84 -0.19 -5.21 4.37
CA GLU A 84 -0.58 -6.61 4.22
C GLU A 84 -1.65 -7.02 5.25
N PHE A 85 -1.44 -6.66 6.52
CA PHE A 85 -2.43 -6.92 7.57
C PHE A 85 -3.77 -6.24 7.30
N TYR A 86 -3.78 -4.96 6.89
CA TYR A 86 -5.01 -4.26 6.55
C TYR A 86 -5.71 -4.87 5.34
N GLN A 87 -4.96 -5.31 4.32
CA GLN A 87 -5.52 -6.02 3.17
C GLN A 87 -6.14 -7.36 3.58
N ASP A 88 -5.48 -8.13 4.44
CA ASP A 88 -5.99 -9.40 4.94
C ASP A 88 -7.24 -9.22 5.81
N VAL A 89 -7.27 -8.22 6.68
CA VAL A 89 -8.46 -7.87 7.46
C VAL A 89 -9.59 -7.44 6.53
N ALA A 90 -9.32 -6.63 5.51
CA ALA A 90 -10.30 -6.22 4.51
C ALA A 90 -10.86 -7.42 3.73
N ARG A 91 -10.00 -8.37 3.33
CA ARG A 91 -10.43 -9.61 2.66
C ARG A 91 -11.31 -10.49 3.55
N LYS A 92 -10.90 -10.72 4.81
CA LYS A 92 -11.67 -11.52 5.76
C LYS A 92 -13.02 -10.89 6.11
N THR A 93 -13.06 -9.57 6.27
CA THR A 93 -14.30 -8.83 6.54
C THR A 93 -15.23 -8.81 5.34
N ALA A 94 -14.70 -8.65 4.12
CA ALA A 94 -15.48 -8.79 2.89
C ALA A 94 -16.09 -10.19 2.78
N ALA A 95 -15.30 -11.26 2.95
CA ALA A 95 -15.80 -12.63 2.90
C ALA A 95 -16.87 -12.93 3.98
N LYS A 96 -16.72 -12.36 5.20
CA LYS A 96 -17.75 -12.46 6.25
C LYS A 96 -19.06 -11.81 5.81
N ARG A 97 -19.00 -10.62 5.21
CA ARG A 97 -20.18 -9.89 4.71
C ARG A 97 -20.86 -10.62 3.55
N ASP A 98 -20.08 -11.17 2.61
CA ASP A 98 -20.61 -11.95 1.48
C ASP A 98 -21.42 -13.14 1.98
N ARG A 99 -20.90 -13.86 2.99
CA ARG A 99 -21.60 -14.98 3.62
C ARG A 99 -22.89 -14.54 4.32
N GLN A 100 -22.85 -13.44 5.07
CA GLN A 100 -24.03 -12.88 5.73
C GLN A 100 -25.12 -12.50 4.73
N ALA A 101 -24.75 -11.80 3.66
CA ALA A 101 -25.68 -11.41 2.60
C ALA A 101 -26.28 -12.63 1.88
N ALA A 102 -25.47 -13.67 1.61
CA ALA A 102 -25.96 -14.90 1.00
C ALA A 102 -26.98 -15.64 1.88
N ILE A 103 -26.80 -15.67 3.21
CA ILE A 103 -27.77 -16.27 4.15
C ILE A 103 -29.11 -15.53 4.09
N VAL A 104 -29.08 -14.20 4.12
CA VAL A 104 -30.28 -13.36 4.01
C VAL A 104 -31.01 -13.61 2.69
N LEU A 105 -30.27 -13.62 1.58
CA LEU A 105 -30.82 -13.88 0.25
C LEU A 105 -31.44 -15.28 0.14
N LYS A 106 -30.78 -16.30 0.71
CA LYS A 106 -31.31 -17.67 0.77
C LYS A 106 -32.60 -17.76 1.58
N HIS A 107 -32.65 -17.07 2.72
CA HIS A 107 -33.86 -16.96 3.50
C HIS A 107 -34.97 -16.27 2.70
N ALA A 108 -34.66 -15.16 2.02
CA ALA A 108 -35.61 -14.46 1.17
C ALA A 108 -36.16 -15.34 0.05
N ALA A 109 -35.30 -16.02 -0.71
CA ALA A 109 -35.73 -16.93 -1.77
C ALA A 109 -36.64 -18.05 -1.25
N ARG A 110 -36.37 -18.61 -0.05
CA ARG A 110 -37.25 -19.61 0.58
C ARG A 110 -38.64 -19.05 0.87
N VAL A 111 -38.71 -17.84 1.43
CA VAL A 111 -39.98 -17.21 1.80
C VAL A 111 -40.76 -16.75 0.56
N THR A 112 -40.10 -16.11 -0.41
CA THR A 112 -40.75 -15.58 -1.63
C THR A 112 -41.10 -16.65 -2.66
N SER A 113 -40.57 -17.87 -2.53
CA SER A 113 -41.01 -19.02 -3.34
C SER A 113 -42.29 -19.65 -2.79
N GLY A 114 -42.59 -19.47 -1.49
CA GLY A 114 -43.78 -20.02 -0.83
C GLY A 114 -44.92 -19.02 -0.64
N ALA A 115 -44.65 -17.71 -0.63
CA ALA A 115 -45.63 -16.62 -0.50
C ALA A 115 -45.37 -15.50 -1.54
N THR A 116 -46.36 -14.63 -1.76
CA THR A 116 -46.37 -13.52 -2.75
C THR A 116 -45.00 -12.91 -3.01
N GLY A 117 -44.65 -12.74 -4.29
CA GLY A 117 -43.29 -12.54 -4.82
C GLY A 117 -42.51 -11.28 -4.44
N ARG A 118 -42.64 -10.77 -3.21
CA ARG A 118 -41.87 -9.68 -2.64
C ARG A 118 -41.80 -9.79 -1.11
N GLU A 119 -40.61 -9.66 -0.56
CA GLU A 119 -40.34 -9.59 0.88
C GLU A 119 -39.49 -8.35 1.21
N GLU A 120 -39.67 -7.82 2.42
CA GLU A 120 -38.92 -6.65 2.92
C GLU A 120 -38.22 -6.98 4.24
N TYR A 121 -36.93 -6.65 4.33
CA TYR A 121 -36.10 -6.90 5.49
C TYR A 121 -35.58 -5.58 6.05
N ASP A 122 -35.99 -5.25 7.27
CA ASP A 122 -35.38 -4.17 8.05
C ASP A 122 -34.15 -4.67 8.82
N GLY A 123 -33.46 -3.77 9.53
CA GLY A 123 -32.24 -4.11 10.27
C GLY A 123 -32.44 -5.18 11.35
N ASN A 124 -33.62 -5.24 11.99
CA ASN A 124 -33.92 -6.22 13.01
C ASN A 124 -34.17 -7.59 12.37
N ARG A 125 -34.95 -7.63 11.28
CA ARG A 125 -35.22 -8.88 10.55
C ARG A 125 -33.95 -9.49 9.96
N ILE A 126 -33.00 -8.66 9.50
CA ILE A 126 -31.67 -9.15 9.09
C ILE A 126 -30.93 -9.78 10.27
N GLN A 127 -30.95 -9.13 11.43
CA GLN A 127 -30.32 -9.66 12.64
C GLN A 127 -30.95 -11.00 13.04
N ASP A 128 -32.28 -11.09 13.09
CA ASP A 128 -33.01 -12.31 13.43
C ASP A 128 -32.65 -13.48 12.49
N VAL A 129 -32.56 -13.23 11.18
CA VAL A 129 -32.20 -14.25 10.17
C VAL A 129 -30.76 -14.73 10.37
N LEU A 130 -29.84 -13.82 10.71
CA LEU A 130 -28.43 -14.17 10.92
C LEU A 130 -28.20 -14.89 12.26
N GLU A 131 -28.88 -14.47 13.32
CA GLU A 131 -28.88 -15.15 14.62
C GLU A 131 -29.45 -16.56 14.51
N ALA A 132 -30.55 -16.75 13.75
CA ALA A 132 -31.11 -18.07 13.48
C ALA A 132 -30.16 -19.00 12.68
N ALA A 133 -29.16 -18.43 11.99
CA ALA A 133 -28.13 -19.17 11.26
C ALA A 133 -26.80 -19.28 12.04
N ASP A 134 -26.79 -18.93 13.33
CA ASP A 134 -25.61 -18.91 14.21
C ASP A 134 -24.47 -18.02 13.66
N VAL A 135 -24.85 -16.88 13.05
CA VAL A 135 -23.90 -15.89 12.52
C VAL A 135 -23.97 -14.60 13.30
N GLU A 136 -22.91 -14.33 14.06
CA GLU A 136 -22.79 -13.09 14.82
C GLU A 136 -22.75 -11.85 13.91
N ILE A 137 -23.66 -10.91 14.18
CA ILE A 137 -23.72 -9.60 13.54
C ILE A 137 -23.92 -8.49 14.56
N HIS A 138 -23.19 -7.39 14.40
CA HIS A 138 -23.47 -6.16 15.12
C HIS A 138 -24.50 -5.34 14.36
N ARG A 139 -25.42 -4.71 15.09
CA ARG A 139 -26.50 -3.88 14.52
C ARG A 139 -26.01 -2.86 13.50
N THR A 140 -24.84 -2.26 13.72
CA THR A 140 -24.21 -1.27 12.81
C THR A 140 -23.89 -1.84 11.42
N ASN A 141 -23.69 -3.15 11.32
CA ASN A 141 -23.25 -3.82 10.10
C ASN A 141 -24.43 -4.38 9.28
N THR A 142 -25.66 -4.29 9.78
CA THR A 142 -26.85 -4.80 9.08
C THR A 142 -27.06 -4.10 7.75
N TYR A 143 -26.80 -2.78 7.66
CA TYR A 143 -26.88 -2.04 6.40
C TYR A 143 -25.80 -2.44 5.40
N ASP A 144 -24.57 -2.71 5.85
CA ASP A 144 -23.51 -3.22 4.98
C ASP A 144 -23.91 -4.58 4.37
N VAL A 145 -24.62 -5.42 5.14
CA VAL A 145 -25.14 -6.70 4.65
C VAL A 145 -26.26 -6.50 3.62
N MET A 146 -27.16 -5.52 3.83
CA MET A 146 -28.21 -5.20 2.84
C MET A 146 -27.62 -4.67 1.53
N GLU A 147 -26.67 -3.74 1.62
CA GLU A 147 -25.94 -3.21 0.47
C GLU A 147 -25.22 -4.34 -0.28
N LYS A 148 -24.56 -5.23 0.46
CA LYS A 148 -23.88 -6.39 -0.14
C LYS A 148 -24.85 -7.37 -0.78
N ALA A 149 -26.04 -7.55 -0.23
CA ALA A 149 -27.08 -8.39 -0.83
C ALA A 149 -27.60 -7.82 -2.16
N GLU A 150 -27.75 -6.50 -2.29
CA GLU A 150 -28.03 -5.86 -3.59
C GLU A 150 -26.88 -6.08 -4.59
N GLU A 151 -25.63 -5.87 -4.15
CA GLU A 151 -24.45 -6.07 -4.99
C GLU A 151 -24.33 -7.50 -5.53
N LEU A 152 -24.60 -8.52 -4.69
CA LEU A 152 -24.48 -9.93 -5.07
C LEU A 152 -25.53 -10.37 -6.10
N VAL A 153 -26.73 -9.80 -6.04
CA VAL A 153 -27.80 -10.10 -7.01
C VAL A 153 -27.56 -9.36 -8.32
N GLY A 154 -26.99 -8.15 -8.27
CA GLY A 154 -26.64 -7.35 -9.45
C GLY A 154 -27.84 -6.73 -10.19
N ASP A 155 -29.05 -7.28 -10.03
CA ASP A 155 -30.30 -6.70 -10.55
C ASP A 155 -31.12 -6.01 -9.44
N LYS A 156 -31.16 -4.68 -9.50
CA LYS A 156 -31.94 -3.82 -8.59
C LYS A 156 -33.45 -4.03 -8.67
N ASN A 157 -33.95 -4.66 -9.73
CA ASN A 157 -35.37 -5.01 -9.84
C ASN A 157 -35.74 -6.20 -8.96
N VAL A 158 -34.76 -7.09 -8.72
CA VAL A 158 -34.88 -8.32 -7.94
C VAL A 158 -34.48 -8.09 -6.49
N CYS A 159 -33.40 -7.37 -6.22
CA CYS A 159 -32.93 -7.06 -4.87
C CYS A 159 -32.54 -5.58 -4.77
N ARG A 160 -33.19 -4.83 -3.89
CA ARG A 160 -32.96 -3.39 -3.74
C ARG A 160 -32.79 -2.99 -2.29
N PHE A 161 -31.66 -2.40 -1.96
CA PHE A 161 -31.43 -1.71 -0.70
C PHE A 161 -31.94 -0.27 -0.80
N GLU A 162 -32.97 0.04 -0.02
CA GLU A 162 -33.56 1.36 0.09
C GLU A 162 -33.09 1.98 1.40
N LYS A 163 -32.18 2.95 1.32
CA LYS A 163 -31.58 3.62 2.48
C LYS A 163 -32.21 5.00 2.68
N GLU A 164 -32.88 5.21 3.79
CA GLU A 164 -33.34 6.54 4.17
C GLU A 164 -32.21 7.38 4.80
N PRO A 165 -32.35 8.72 4.81
CA PRO A 165 -31.42 9.60 5.50
C PRO A 165 -31.23 9.21 6.97
N ARG A 166 -30.03 9.43 7.51
CA ARG A 166 -29.67 9.06 8.89
C ARG A 166 -30.61 9.61 9.98
N SER A 167 -31.35 10.69 9.70
CA SER A 167 -32.35 11.27 10.59
C SER A 167 -33.64 10.46 10.73
N SER A 168 -33.90 9.50 9.82
CA SER A 168 -35.03 8.57 9.86
C SER A 168 -34.60 7.23 9.26
N SER A 169 -33.94 6.36 10.03
CA SER A 169 -33.60 5.02 9.52
C SER A 169 -34.77 4.02 9.59
N ARG A 170 -35.99 4.48 9.93
CA ARG A 170 -37.15 3.60 10.16
C ARG A 170 -37.59 2.85 8.91
N ASN A 171 -37.39 3.43 7.73
CA ASN A 171 -37.78 2.78 6.47
C ASN A 171 -36.58 2.22 5.69
N THR A 172 -35.39 2.16 6.31
CA THR A 172 -34.24 1.52 5.66
C THR A 172 -34.47 0.02 5.58
N ARG A 173 -34.55 -0.52 4.36
CA ARG A 173 -34.95 -1.91 4.11
C ARG A 173 -34.27 -2.50 2.88
N LEU A 174 -34.12 -3.82 2.89
CA LEU A 174 -33.79 -4.63 1.73
C LEU A 174 -35.08 -5.23 1.17
N ILE A 175 -35.39 -4.94 -0.08
CA ILE A 175 -36.57 -5.45 -0.78
C ILE A 175 -36.09 -6.55 -1.74
N VAL A 176 -36.63 -7.76 -1.58
CA VAL A 176 -36.29 -8.93 -2.41
C VAL A 176 -37.54 -9.44 -3.13
N LYS A 177 -37.48 -9.64 -4.43
CA LYS A 177 -38.60 -10.14 -5.26
C LYS A 177 -38.36 -11.57 -5.77
N SER A 178 -39.47 -12.24 -6.12
CA SER A 178 -39.49 -13.56 -6.76
C SER A 178 -39.56 -13.44 -8.29
N PRO A 179 -38.94 -14.37 -9.04
CA PRO A 179 -37.93 -15.33 -8.57
C PRO A 179 -36.60 -14.62 -8.35
N THR A 180 -35.99 -14.87 -7.21
CA THR A 180 -34.60 -14.50 -6.97
C THR A 180 -33.77 -15.64 -7.55
N GLU A 181 -33.33 -15.51 -8.80
CA GLU A 181 -32.27 -16.39 -9.33
C GLU A 181 -31.01 -16.08 -8.53
N LEU A 182 -30.82 -16.82 -7.44
CA LEU A 182 -29.58 -16.74 -6.67
C LEU A 182 -28.48 -17.46 -7.47
N PRO A 183 -27.28 -16.89 -7.58
CA PRO A 183 -26.16 -17.60 -8.16
C PRO A 183 -25.92 -18.92 -7.40
N GLU A 184 -25.66 -20.01 -8.12
CA GLU A 184 -25.56 -21.37 -7.54
C GLU A 184 -24.53 -21.47 -6.39
N SER A 185 -23.53 -20.58 -6.37
CA SER A 185 -22.58 -20.43 -5.27
C SER A 185 -22.17 -18.98 -5.07
N VAL A 186 -21.95 -18.58 -3.82
CA VAL A 186 -21.32 -17.31 -3.43
C VAL A 186 -20.21 -17.63 -2.41
N ALA A 187 -19.00 -17.14 -2.66
CA ALA A 187 -17.84 -17.31 -1.77
C ALA A 187 -17.52 -18.77 -1.37
N GLY A 188 -17.67 -19.73 -2.29
CA GLY A 188 -17.38 -21.15 -2.05
C GLY A 188 -18.47 -21.92 -1.29
N VAL A 189 -19.59 -21.28 -0.96
CA VAL A 189 -20.76 -21.92 -0.37
C VAL A 189 -21.82 -22.11 -1.46
N ARG A 190 -22.20 -23.37 -1.75
CA ARG A 190 -23.35 -23.66 -2.61
C ARG A 190 -24.62 -23.14 -1.93
N ILE A 191 -25.36 -22.27 -2.61
CA ILE A 191 -26.60 -21.70 -2.05
C ILE A 191 -27.67 -22.80 -1.92
N HIS A 192 -27.62 -23.84 -2.77
CA HIS A 192 -28.67 -24.87 -2.87
C HIS A 192 -28.60 -26.04 -1.88
N GLU A 193 -27.50 -26.29 -1.16
CA GLU A 193 -27.40 -27.48 -0.30
C GLU A 193 -27.02 -27.12 1.15
N GLY A 194 -27.93 -27.41 2.11
CA GLY A 194 -27.51 -27.83 3.45
C GLY A 194 -27.35 -26.81 4.58
N VAL A 195 -28.27 -25.86 4.79
CA VAL A 195 -28.25 -25.03 6.04
C VAL A 195 -29.49 -25.23 6.93
N LEU A 196 -30.45 -26.09 6.55
CA LEU A 196 -31.60 -26.42 7.42
C LEU A 196 -31.96 -27.92 7.34
N SER A 197 -30.94 -28.76 7.48
CA SER A 197 -31.11 -30.17 7.84
C SER A 197 -30.77 -30.30 9.33
N GLY A 198 -31.62 -29.70 10.17
CA GLY A 198 -31.50 -29.63 11.63
C GLY A 198 -32.70 -28.89 12.19
#